data_AF-A0A353GNP2-F1
#
_entry.id   AF-A0A353GNP2-F1
#
_cell.length_a   1.000
_cell.length_b   1.000
_cell.length_c   1.000
_cell.angle_alpha   90.00
_cell.angle_beta   90.00
_cell.angle_gamma   90.00
#
_symmetry.space_group_name_H-M   'P 1'
#
loop_
_entity.id
_entity.type
_entity.pdbx_description
1 polymer ?
#
loop_
_entity_poly.entity_id
_entity_poly.type
_entity_poly.pdbx_seq_one_letter_code
_entity_poly.pdbx_strand_id
1 'polypeptide(L)'
;MAGRSYHHGDLRNSLIENGIEFINQEGVKQLSLRKVAALCGVSQAAPYSHFKSKEALLEAMRDYVTAQFMDILEKAIQSCSNPNDPSVLIQIGKSYVLFFIHHPQYFTFLFSQSGAKINLSMKNDDSNNFSPFELFKTIAWRILGTGGLPEEKRKDAVISMWATVHGLASIATMKNVYYDEDWQSKIEDIIWRK
;
A
#
# COMPACT_ATOMS: atom_id res chain seq x y z
N MET A 1 6.78 -13.65 28.84
CA MET A 1 6.24 -14.32 27.64
C MET A 1 4.76 -14.02 27.57
N ALA A 2 4.34 -13.09 26.72
CA ALA A 2 2.94 -12.76 26.53
C ALA A 2 2.42 -13.55 25.33
N GLY A 3 1.47 -14.47 25.58
CA GLY A 3 0.85 -15.27 24.54
C GLY A 3 0.10 -14.38 23.55
N ARG A 4 0.50 -14.42 22.28
CA ARG A 4 -0.28 -13.83 21.19
C ARG A 4 -1.64 -14.53 21.16
N SER A 5 -2.69 -13.77 21.44
CA SER A 5 -4.07 -14.22 21.42
C SER A 5 -4.39 -14.84 20.07
N TYR A 6 -4.56 -16.15 20.07
CA TYR A 6 -5.03 -16.94 18.94
C TYR A 6 -6.48 -16.50 18.63
N HIS A 7 -6.66 -15.65 17.62
CA HIS A 7 -7.99 -15.25 17.15
C HIS A 7 -8.61 -16.42 16.36
N HIS A 8 -9.18 -17.38 17.09
CA HIS A 8 -9.80 -18.59 16.54
C HIS A 8 -10.91 -18.32 15.49
N GLY A 9 -11.37 -17.07 15.33
CA GLY A 9 -12.43 -16.70 14.40
C GLY A 9 -11.98 -16.26 13.00
N ASP A 10 -10.69 -15.94 12.78
CA ASP A 10 -10.22 -15.43 11.48
C ASP A 10 -8.89 -16.06 11.05
N LEU A 11 -8.94 -17.37 10.85
CA LEU A 11 -7.80 -18.13 10.33
C LEU A 11 -7.34 -17.58 8.98
N ARG A 12 -8.27 -17.12 8.12
CA ARG A 12 -7.93 -16.59 6.79
C ARG A 12 -7.01 -15.38 6.90
N ASN A 13 -7.37 -14.39 7.71
CA ASN A 13 -6.54 -13.19 7.86
C ASN A 13 -5.27 -13.49 8.65
N SER A 14 -5.32 -14.39 9.63
CA SER A 14 -4.12 -14.85 10.33
C SER A 14 -3.09 -15.46 9.38
N LEU A 15 -3.52 -16.29 8.42
CA LEU A 15 -2.64 -16.85 7.38
C LEU A 15 -2.07 -15.76 6.46
N ILE A 16 -2.87 -14.73 6.14
CA ILE A 16 -2.42 -13.60 5.32
C ILE A 16 -1.35 -12.80 6.03
N GLU A 17 -1.60 -12.34 7.26
CA GLU A 17 -0.66 -11.50 8.01
C GLU A 17 0.64 -12.24 8.35
N ASN A 18 0.55 -13.48 8.84
CA ASN A 18 1.74 -14.28 9.15
C ASN A 18 2.55 -14.59 7.90
N GLY A 19 1.90 -14.80 6.75
CA GLY A 19 2.63 -15.03 5.51
C GLY A 19 3.26 -13.75 4.95
N ILE A 20 2.67 -12.56 5.14
CA ILE A 20 3.30 -11.27 4.83
C ILE A 20 4.57 -11.08 5.70
N GLU A 21 4.45 -11.34 7.01
CA GLU A 21 5.60 -11.29 7.92
C GLU A 21 6.70 -12.26 7.48
N PHE A 22 6.34 -13.50 7.17
CA PHE A 22 7.27 -14.53 6.68
C PHE A 22 7.98 -14.10 5.39
N ILE A 23 7.26 -13.56 4.40
CA ILE A 23 7.84 -13.10 3.14
C ILE A 23 8.86 -11.99 3.35
N ASN A 24 8.59 -11.06 4.27
CA ASN A 24 9.51 -9.98 4.57
C ASN A 24 10.80 -10.45 5.26
N GLN A 25 10.77 -11.61 5.92
CA GLN A 25 11.94 -12.21 6.60
C GLN A 25 12.72 -13.17 5.68
N GLU A 26 12.00 -14.07 5.01
CA GLU A 26 12.57 -15.25 4.32
C GLU A 26 12.46 -15.17 2.79
N GLY A 27 11.71 -14.19 2.28
CA GLY A 27 11.45 -13.99 0.86
C GLY A 27 10.35 -14.88 0.28
N VAL A 28 9.71 -14.39 -0.79
CA VAL A 28 8.56 -15.04 -1.43
C VAL A 28 8.87 -16.44 -1.97
N LYS A 29 10.12 -16.71 -2.36
CA LYS A 29 10.54 -18.05 -2.84
C LYS A 29 10.36 -19.13 -1.77
N GLN A 30 10.56 -18.77 -0.50
CA GLN A 30 10.47 -19.71 0.63
C GLN A 30 9.05 -19.97 1.12
N LEU A 31 8.07 -19.17 0.70
CA LEU A 31 6.68 -19.27 1.13
C LEU A 31 6.06 -20.62 0.74
N SER A 32 5.35 -21.24 1.69
CA SER A 32 4.44 -22.36 1.45
C SER A 32 3.27 -22.31 2.44
N LEU A 33 2.11 -22.84 2.03
CA LEU A 33 0.92 -22.94 2.89
C LEU A 33 1.23 -23.64 4.22
N ARG A 34 2.05 -24.68 4.16
CA ARG A 34 2.51 -25.48 5.31
C ARG A 34 3.32 -24.69 6.33
N LYS A 35 4.26 -23.86 5.86
CA LYS A 35 5.06 -22.99 6.72
C LYS A 35 4.18 -21.95 7.41
N VAL A 36 3.28 -21.31 6.67
CA VAL A 36 2.36 -20.31 7.23
C VAL A 36 1.38 -20.96 8.23
N ALA A 37 0.87 -22.17 7.95
CA ALA A 37 0.05 -22.91 8.89
C ALA A 37 0.78 -23.20 10.22
N ALA A 38 2.06 -23.55 10.15
CA ALA A 38 2.87 -23.76 11.34
C ALA A 38 3.04 -22.45 12.16
N LEU A 39 3.24 -21.31 11.49
CA LEU A 39 3.29 -19.99 12.16
C LEU A 39 1.98 -19.64 12.86
N CYS A 40 0.85 -19.97 12.24
CA CYS A 40 -0.47 -19.79 12.82
C CYS A 40 -0.82 -20.83 13.90
N GLY A 41 0.04 -21.80 14.20
CA GLY A 41 -0.23 -22.85 15.19
C GLY A 41 -1.35 -23.81 14.78
N VAL A 42 -1.65 -23.92 13.48
CA VAL A 42 -2.75 -24.75 12.96
C VAL A 42 -2.24 -26.01 12.27
N SER A 43 -3.14 -26.96 12.00
CA SER A 43 -2.78 -28.16 11.25
C SER A 43 -2.32 -27.82 9.83
N GLN A 44 -1.43 -28.64 9.28
CA GLN A 44 -0.90 -28.48 7.93
C GLN A 44 -1.98 -28.51 6.82
N ALA A 45 -3.14 -29.12 7.13
CA ALA A 45 -4.29 -29.20 6.22
C ALA A 45 -5.22 -27.98 6.32
N ALA A 46 -5.23 -27.27 7.45
CA ALA A 46 -6.11 -26.13 7.69
C ALA A 46 -6.05 -24.99 6.64
N PRO A 47 -4.89 -24.57 6.09
CA PRO A 47 -4.89 -23.47 5.12
C PRO A 47 -5.57 -23.81 3.80
N TYR A 48 -5.70 -25.10 3.46
CA TYR A 48 -6.28 -25.54 2.19
C TYR A 48 -7.80 -25.32 2.09
N SER A 49 -8.50 -25.09 3.20
CA SER A 49 -9.91 -24.66 3.17
C SER A 49 -10.08 -23.21 2.72
N HIS A 50 -9.01 -22.41 2.78
CA HIS A 50 -9.02 -20.99 2.43
C HIS A 50 -8.26 -20.69 1.13
N PHE A 51 -7.15 -21.40 0.89
CA PHE A 51 -6.25 -21.11 -0.23
C PHE A 51 -5.90 -22.40 -0.97
N LYS A 52 -6.24 -22.46 -2.25
CA LYS A 52 -6.01 -23.64 -3.11
C LYS A 52 -4.53 -23.83 -3.45
N SER A 53 -3.73 -22.76 -3.41
CA SER A 53 -2.30 -22.79 -3.75
C SER A 53 -1.52 -21.68 -3.04
N LYS A 54 -0.19 -21.72 -3.19
CA LYS A 54 0.71 -20.64 -2.75
C LYS A 54 0.38 -19.32 -3.45
N GLU A 55 0.05 -19.40 -4.73
CA GLU A 55 -0.27 -18.25 -5.58
C GLU A 55 -1.59 -17.61 -5.13
N ALA A 56 -2.60 -18.42 -4.79
CA ALA A 56 -3.88 -17.94 -4.26
C ALA A 56 -3.71 -17.24 -2.89
N LEU A 57 -2.82 -17.75 -2.03
CA LEU A 57 -2.46 -17.08 -0.79
C LEU A 57 -1.75 -15.74 -1.05
N LEU A 58 -0.78 -15.73 -1.97
CA LEU A 58 -0.03 -14.52 -2.32
C LEU A 58 -0.92 -13.43 -2.94
N GLU A 59 -1.89 -13.82 -3.77
CA GLU A 59 -2.93 -12.95 -4.29
C GLU A 59 -3.81 -12.37 -3.19
N ALA A 60 -4.31 -13.22 -2.30
CA ALA A 60 -5.11 -12.75 -1.17
C ALA A 60 -4.34 -11.80 -0.23
N MET A 61 -3.02 -11.96 -0.09
CA MET A 61 -2.18 -11.02 0.65
C MET A 61 -2.08 -9.67 -0.05
N ARG A 62 -1.91 -9.65 -1.39
CA ARG A 62 -1.91 -8.41 -2.17
C ARG A 62 -3.24 -7.69 -2.04
N ASP A 63 -4.34 -8.41 -2.18
CA ASP A 63 -5.69 -7.85 -2.10
C ASP A 63 -5.96 -7.30 -0.71
N TYR A 64 -5.55 -8.02 0.33
CA TYR A 64 -5.71 -7.61 1.73
C TYR A 64 -4.98 -6.30 2.05
N VAL A 65 -3.73 -6.16 1.60
CA VAL A 65 -2.96 -4.92 1.80
C VAL A 65 -3.51 -3.79 0.93
N THR A 66 -3.84 -4.09 -0.34
CA THR A 66 -4.35 -3.10 -1.28
C THR A 66 -5.71 -2.55 -0.83
N ALA A 67 -6.60 -3.41 -0.31
CA ALA A 67 -7.91 -2.99 0.19
C ALA A 67 -7.79 -2.06 1.40
N GLN A 68 -6.93 -2.38 2.37
CA GLN A 68 -6.67 -1.49 3.52
C GLN A 68 -6.08 -0.16 3.08
N PHE A 69 -5.13 -0.21 2.15
CA PHE A 69 -4.52 1.00 1.63
C PHE A 69 -5.55 1.87 0.89
N MET A 70 -6.38 1.26 0.04
CA MET A 70 -7.44 1.92 -0.69
C MET A 70 -8.45 2.60 0.24
N ASP A 71 -8.92 1.90 1.28
CA ASP A 71 -9.86 2.44 2.28
C ASP A 71 -9.31 3.72 2.96
N ILE A 72 -8.01 3.74 3.28
CA ILE A 72 -7.35 4.91 3.85
C ILE A 72 -7.32 6.09 2.85
N LEU A 73 -7.03 5.83 1.58
CA LEU A 73 -7.05 6.87 0.55
C LEU A 73 -8.46 7.41 0.30
N GLU A 74 -9.46 6.53 0.22
CA GLU A 74 -10.87 6.91 0.04
C GLU A 74 -11.38 7.77 1.19
N LYS A 75 -11.09 7.40 2.44
CA LYS A 75 -11.43 8.20 3.62
C LYS A 75 -10.78 9.57 3.60
N ALA A 76 -9.51 9.67 3.17
CA ALA A 76 -8.82 10.95 3.03
C ALA A 76 -9.56 11.86 2.05
N ILE A 77 -10.01 11.32 0.91
CA ILE A 77 -10.78 12.07 -0.10
C ILE A 77 -12.15 12.48 0.44
N GLN A 78 -12.87 11.57 1.09
CA GLN A 78 -14.20 11.83 1.65
C GLN A 78 -14.18 12.90 2.75
N SER A 79 -13.06 13.06 3.45
CA SER A 79 -12.91 14.10 4.48
C SER A 79 -12.76 15.52 3.91
N CYS A 80 -12.49 15.66 2.61
CA CYS A 80 -12.30 16.96 1.97
C CYS A 80 -13.66 17.58 1.56
N SER A 81 -13.91 18.82 1.95
CA SER A 81 -15.19 19.50 1.66
C SER A 81 -15.40 19.82 0.18
N ASN A 82 -14.32 20.08 -0.57
CA ASN A 82 -14.36 20.33 -2.01
C ASN A 82 -13.47 19.32 -2.75
N PRO A 83 -14.03 18.40 -3.55
CA PRO A 83 -13.28 17.36 -4.24
C PRO A 83 -12.39 17.87 -5.39
N ASN A 84 -12.53 19.15 -5.78
CA ASN A 84 -11.71 19.79 -6.79
C ASN A 84 -10.62 20.71 -6.21
N ASP A 85 -10.55 20.83 -4.88
CA ASP A 85 -9.52 21.63 -4.23
C ASP A 85 -8.15 20.93 -4.32
N PRO A 86 -7.06 21.63 -4.69
CA PRO A 86 -5.72 21.05 -4.72
C PRO A 86 -5.26 20.42 -3.39
N SER A 87 -5.81 20.86 -2.25
CA SER A 87 -5.55 20.25 -0.94
C SER A 87 -5.94 18.78 -0.84
N VAL A 88 -6.86 18.29 -1.70
CA VAL A 88 -7.18 16.85 -1.80
C VAL A 88 -5.94 16.02 -2.13
N LEU A 89 -5.05 16.53 -3.01
CA LEU A 89 -3.81 15.84 -3.37
C LEU A 89 -2.84 15.77 -2.20
N ILE A 90 -2.81 16.80 -1.36
CA ILE A 90 -2.01 16.84 -0.14
C ILE A 90 -2.53 15.80 0.85
N GLN A 91 -3.86 15.72 1.05
CA GLN A 91 -4.46 14.73 1.96
C GLN A 91 -4.24 13.28 1.49
N ILE A 92 -4.37 13.01 0.19
CA ILE A 92 -4.04 11.69 -0.39
C ILE A 92 -2.57 11.36 -0.16
N GLY A 93 -1.67 12.28 -0.48
CA GLY A 93 -0.23 12.09 -0.32
C GLY A 93 0.18 11.87 1.14
N LYS A 94 -0.42 12.60 2.08
CA LYS A 94 -0.20 12.41 3.51
C LYS A 94 -0.67 11.03 3.97
N SER A 95 -1.89 10.64 3.62
CA SER A 95 -2.47 9.34 3.99
C SER A 95 -1.69 8.16 3.39
N TYR A 96 -1.16 8.32 2.18
CA TYR A 96 -0.22 7.37 1.58
C TYR A 96 0.96 7.10 2.49
N VAL A 97 1.67 8.16 2.87
CA VAL A 97 2.92 8.05 3.62
C VAL A 97 2.65 7.55 5.03
N LEU A 98 1.62 8.06 5.71
CA LEU A 98 1.23 7.63 7.06
C LEU A 98 0.85 6.14 7.10
N PHE A 99 0.12 5.64 6.10
CA PHE A 99 -0.26 4.23 6.05
C PHE A 99 0.96 3.32 6.11
N PHE A 100 1.97 3.60 5.28
CA PHE A 100 3.16 2.77 5.21
C PHE A 100 4.12 2.99 6.38
N ILE A 101 4.15 4.19 7.00
CA ILE A 101 4.88 4.40 8.27
C ILE A 101 4.29 3.53 9.39
N HIS A 102 2.96 3.44 9.48
CA HIS A 102 2.30 2.59 10.49
C HIS A 102 2.40 1.10 10.16
N HIS A 103 2.57 0.75 8.89
CA HIS A 103 2.64 -0.63 8.41
C HIS A 103 3.83 -0.86 7.47
N PRO A 104 5.09 -0.72 7.93
CA PRO A 104 6.27 -0.78 7.08
C PRO A 104 6.42 -2.12 6.34
N GLN A 105 5.98 -3.22 6.96
CA GLN A 105 5.98 -4.55 6.36
C GLN A 105 5.07 -4.64 5.12
N TYR A 106 4.02 -3.82 5.04
CA TYR A 106 3.13 -3.77 3.88
C TYR A 106 3.80 -3.06 2.71
N PHE A 107 4.63 -2.04 2.95
CA PHE A 107 5.38 -1.36 1.89
C PHE A 107 6.33 -2.34 1.20
N THR A 108 7.20 -3.00 1.98
CA THR A 108 8.18 -3.96 1.45
C THR A 108 7.49 -5.14 0.75
N PHE A 109 6.42 -5.67 1.35
CA PHE A 109 5.66 -6.74 0.73
C PHE A 109 5.08 -6.29 -0.62
N LEU A 110 4.29 -5.22 -0.64
CA LEU A 110 3.52 -4.82 -1.80
C LEU A 110 4.42 -4.43 -2.98
N PHE A 111 5.45 -3.63 -2.75
CA PHE A 111 6.26 -3.03 -3.82
C PHE A 111 7.55 -3.80 -4.15
N SER A 112 7.99 -4.75 -3.31
CA SER A 112 9.24 -5.48 -3.56
C SER A 112 9.07 -6.99 -3.67
N GLN A 113 8.09 -7.59 -3.00
CA GLN A 113 8.00 -9.06 -2.87
C GLN A 113 6.74 -9.68 -3.45
N SER A 114 5.66 -8.89 -3.60
CA SER A 114 4.34 -9.42 -3.96
C SER A 114 4.18 -9.79 -5.44
N GLY A 115 5.05 -9.27 -6.31
CA GLY A 115 4.91 -9.37 -7.76
C GLY A 115 3.83 -8.45 -8.35
N ALA A 116 3.32 -7.47 -7.58
CA ALA A 116 2.40 -6.46 -8.08
C ALA A 116 3.00 -5.71 -9.26
N LYS A 117 2.18 -5.46 -10.28
CA LYS A 117 2.54 -4.68 -11.46
C LYS A 117 1.83 -3.34 -11.38
N ILE A 118 2.57 -2.26 -11.61
CA ILE A 118 2.03 -0.91 -11.65
C ILE A 118 2.33 -0.36 -13.03
N ASN A 119 1.27 -0.13 -13.81
CA ASN A 119 1.34 0.50 -15.11
C ASN A 119 1.18 2.02 -14.94
N LEU A 120 2.21 2.79 -15.29
CA LEU A 120 2.21 4.25 -15.17
C LEU A 120 1.63 4.95 -16.42
N SER A 121 1.07 4.19 -17.36
CA SER A 121 0.45 4.74 -18.57
C SER A 121 -0.73 5.65 -18.23
N MET A 122 -0.74 6.82 -18.87
CA MET A 122 -1.87 7.75 -18.87
C MET A 122 -2.89 7.40 -19.97
N LYS A 123 -2.60 6.40 -20.80
CA LYS A 123 -3.47 5.88 -21.87
C LYS A 123 -4.16 4.61 -21.40
N ASN A 124 -5.49 4.56 -21.57
CA ASN A 124 -6.42 3.47 -21.25
C ASN A 124 -6.57 3.11 -19.76
N ASP A 125 -7.80 2.73 -19.41
CA ASP A 125 -8.20 2.17 -18.12
C ASP A 125 -7.88 0.68 -18.14
N ASP A 126 -6.64 0.33 -17.77
CA ASP A 126 -6.28 -1.07 -17.50
C ASP A 126 -6.96 -1.46 -16.20
N SER A 127 -8.12 -2.13 -16.31
CA SER A 127 -8.93 -2.53 -15.16
C SER A 127 -8.21 -3.49 -14.20
N ASN A 128 -7.05 -4.03 -14.61
CA ASN A 128 -6.20 -4.88 -13.79
C ASN A 128 -4.97 -4.13 -13.22
N ASN A 129 -4.90 -2.80 -13.37
CA ASN A 129 -3.81 -2.02 -12.79
C ASN A 129 -3.94 -1.89 -11.27
N PHE A 130 -2.89 -1.39 -10.63
CA PHE A 130 -2.85 -1.12 -9.21
C PHE A 130 -3.84 -0.01 -8.82
N SER A 131 -4.96 -0.39 -8.20
CA SER A 131 -6.09 0.51 -7.92
C SER A 131 -5.75 1.77 -7.12
N PRO A 132 -4.83 1.77 -6.13
CA PRO A 132 -4.45 3.01 -5.45
C PRO A 132 -3.78 4.02 -6.39
N PHE A 133 -3.01 3.55 -7.39
CA PHE A 133 -2.45 4.42 -8.41
C PHE A 133 -3.53 4.97 -9.35
N GLU A 134 -4.49 4.14 -9.77
CA GLU A 134 -5.61 4.56 -10.62
C GLU A 134 -6.48 5.63 -9.94
N LEU A 135 -6.79 5.45 -8.65
CA LEU A 135 -7.50 6.44 -7.84
C LEU A 135 -6.76 7.77 -7.82
N PHE A 136 -5.48 7.73 -7.46
CA PHE A 136 -4.63 8.92 -7.39
C PHE A 136 -4.53 9.61 -8.76
N LYS A 137 -4.23 8.85 -9.81
CA LYS A 137 -4.12 9.33 -11.20
C LYS A 137 -5.38 10.07 -11.62
N THR A 138 -6.55 9.48 -11.37
CA THR A 138 -7.85 10.06 -11.73
C THR A 138 -8.07 11.42 -11.04
N ILE A 139 -7.78 11.50 -9.75
CA ILE A 139 -7.99 12.73 -8.96
C ILE A 139 -6.98 13.81 -9.33
N ALA A 140 -5.69 13.45 -9.43
CA ALA A 140 -4.64 14.36 -9.84
C ALA A 140 -4.88 14.90 -11.26
N TRP A 141 -5.28 14.05 -12.20
CA TRP A 141 -5.61 14.47 -13.56
C TRP A 141 -6.74 15.49 -13.60
N ARG A 142 -7.80 15.26 -12.83
CA ARG A 142 -8.94 16.18 -12.70
C ARG A 142 -8.50 17.53 -12.14
N ILE A 143 -7.87 17.53 -10.97
CA ILE A 143 -7.48 18.74 -10.25
C ILE A 143 -6.48 19.59 -11.06
N LEU A 144 -5.45 18.96 -11.62
CA LEU A 144 -4.45 19.65 -12.44
C LEU A 144 -5.07 20.21 -13.73
N GLY A 145 -6.07 19.51 -14.29
CA GLY A 145 -6.84 19.99 -15.42
C GLY A 145 -7.66 21.23 -15.09
N THR A 146 -8.36 21.25 -13.94
CA THR A 146 -9.09 22.44 -13.48
C THR A 146 -8.17 23.62 -13.17
N GLY A 147 -6.93 23.37 -12.76
CA GLY A 147 -5.89 24.39 -12.59
C GLY A 147 -5.26 24.89 -13.89
N GLY A 148 -5.72 24.43 -15.06
CA GLY A 148 -5.26 24.90 -16.36
C GLY A 148 -3.90 24.34 -16.82
N LEU A 149 -3.37 23.32 -16.15
CA LEU A 149 -2.09 22.73 -16.54
C LEU A 149 -2.23 22.05 -17.92
N PRO A 150 -1.31 22.23 -18.88
CA PRO A 150 -1.35 21.52 -20.16
C PRO A 150 -1.20 19.99 -19.99
N GLU A 151 -1.80 19.19 -20.88
CA GLU A 151 -1.83 17.73 -20.76
C GLU A 151 -0.44 17.10 -20.58
N GLU A 152 0.55 17.47 -21.40
CA GLU A 152 1.93 16.99 -21.31
C GLU A 152 2.52 17.22 -19.91
N LYS A 153 2.34 18.44 -19.37
CA LYS A 153 2.80 18.78 -18.02
C LYS A 153 2.01 18.08 -16.91
N ARG A 154 0.74 17.73 -17.15
CA ARG A 154 -0.05 16.93 -16.18
C ARG A 154 0.53 15.54 -16.02
N LYS A 155 0.91 14.88 -17.12
CA LYS A 155 1.50 13.52 -17.08
C LYS A 155 2.73 13.52 -16.17
N ASP A 156 3.66 14.45 -16.42
CA ASP A 156 4.87 14.60 -15.61
C ASP A 156 4.57 14.94 -14.15
N ALA A 157 3.58 15.81 -13.91
CA ALA A 157 3.17 16.18 -12.56
C ALA A 157 2.59 14.99 -11.78
N VAL A 158 1.74 14.16 -12.38
CA VAL A 158 1.19 12.95 -11.73
C VAL A 158 2.31 11.99 -11.34
N ILE A 159 3.26 11.74 -12.25
CA ILE A 159 4.42 10.88 -11.95
C ILE A 159 5.30 11.47 -10.86
N SER A 160 5.58 12.78 -10.91
CA SER A 160 6.40 13.47 -9.93
C SER A 160 5.79 13.44 -8.52
N MET A 161 4.47 13.65 -8.44
CA MET A 161 3.73 13.56 -7.17
C MET A 161 3.77 12.15 -6.61
N TRP A 162 3.50 11.12 -7.43
CA TRP A 162 3.59 9.72 -7.00
C TRP A 162 5.00 9.35 -6.55
N ALA A 163 6.03 9.74 -7.31
CA ALA A 163 7.43 9.48 -6.98
C ALA A 163 7.82 10.13 -5.64
N THR A 164 7.31 11.34 -5.36
CA THR A 164 7.58 12.06 -4.10
C THR A 164 7.02 11.29 -2.90
N VAL A 165 5.74 10.93 -2.91
CA VAL A 165 5.11 10.24 -1.78
C VAL A 165 5.60 8.79 -1.64
N HIS A 166 5.83 8.10 -2.76
CA HIS A 166 6.37 6.76 -2.76
C HIS A 166 7.81 6.72 -2.26
N GLY A 167 8.66 7.66 -2.71
CA GLY A 167 10.04 7.80 -2.25
C GLY A 167 10.12 8.13 -0.76
N LEU A 168 9.28 9.07 -0.29
CA LEU A 168 9.21 9.41 1.13
C LEU A 168 8.77 8.21 1.97
N ALA A 169 7.71 7.49 1.57
CA ALA A 169 7.27 6.28 2.25
C ALA A 169 8.34 5.18 2.23
N SER A 170 9.08 5.03 1.12
CA SER A 170 10.17 4.07 1.02
C SER A 170 11.28 4.38 2.03
N ILE A 171 11.73 5.63 2.08
CA ILE A 171 12.79 6.06 3.00
C ILE A 171 12.32 5.94 4.46
N ALA A 172 11.10 6.38 4.77
CA ALA A 172 10.56 6.37 6.13
C ALA A 172 10.32 4.95 6.69
N THR A 173 10.20 3.94 5.82
CA THR A 173 10.00 2.53 6.22
C THR A 173 11.30 1.72 6.32
N MET A 174 12.43 2.29 5.90
CA MET A 174 13.73 1.63 5.98
C MET A 174 14.28 1.62 7.42
N LYS A 175 14.57 0.43 7.94
CA LYS A 175 15.15 0.25 9.29
C LYS A 175 16.57 0.84 9.46
N ASN A 176 17.26 1.07 8.35
CA ASN A 176 18.63 1.59 8.32
C ASN A 176 18.69 3.10 8.03
N VAL A 177 17.55 3.79 8.00
CA VAL A 177 17.47 5.24 7.88
C VAL A 177 17.16 5.83 9.25
N TYR A 178 17.96 6.80 9.66
CA TYR A 178 17.71 7.62 10.83
C TYR A 178 17.31 9.02 10.38
N TYR A 179 16.25 9.55 10.98
CA TYR A 179 15.81 10.93 10.85
C TYR A 179 15.65 11.49 12.26
N ASP A 180 16.18 12.68 12.48
CA ASP A 180 16.21 13.35 13.79
C ASP A 180 14.88 14.01 14.15
N GLU A 181 14.00 14.25 13.18
CA GLU A 181 12.62 14.68 13.40
C GLU A 181 11.61 13.52 13.26
N ASP A 182 10.35 13.80 13.56
CA ASP A 182 9.26 12.85 13.35
C ASP A 182 8.73 12.93 11.91
N TRP A 183 8.83 11.81 11.18
CA TRP A 183 8.29 11.72 9.83
C TRP A 183 6.86 12.20 9.75
N GLN A 184 5.97 11.78 10.66
CA GLN A 184 4.53 12.08 10.58
C GLN A 184 4.25 13.59 10.63
N SER A 185 4.96 14.30 11.50
CA SER A 185 4.86 15.75 11.63
C SER A 185 5.39 16.52 10.41
N LYS A 186 6.32 15.93 9.65
CA LYS A 186 7.01 16.58 8.53
C LYS A 186 6.48 16.22 7.15
N ILE A 187 5.55 15.26 7.04
CA ILE A 187 5.01 14.81 5.74
C ILE A 187 4.51 15.99 4.91
N GLU A 188 3.64 16.83 5.48
CA GLU A 188 3.03 17.96 4.76
C GLU A 188 4.09 18.94 4.27
N ASP A 189 5.05 19.33 5.11
CA ASP A 189 6.14 20.24 4.75
C ASP A 189 7.00 19.68 3.59
N ILE A 190 7.21 18.37 3.56
CA ILE A 190 8.05 17.70 2.56
C ILE A 190 7.31 17.58 1.23
N ILE A 191 6.06 17.12 1.25
CA ILE A 191 5.27 16.89 0.02
C ILE A 191 4.73 18.21 -0.56
N TRP A 192 4.60 19.23 0.28
CA TRP A 192 4.08 20.53 -0.09
C TRP A 192 5.03 21.63 0.39
N ARG A 193 5.99 21.99 -0.46
CA ARG A 193 6.79 23.20 -0.26
C ARG A 193 5.91 24.41 -0.53
N LYS A 194 5.54 25.14 0.53
CA LYS A 194 5.00 26.49 0.40
C LYS A 194 6.04 27.44 -0.19
#